data_AF-A0A9P6KYF0-F1
#
_entry.id   AF-A0A9P6KYF0-F1
#
_cell.length_a   1.000
_cell.length_b   1.000
_cell.length_c   1.000
_cell.angle_alpha   90.00
_cell.angle_beta   90.00
_cell.angle_gamma   90.00
#
_symmetry.space_group_name_H-M   'P 1'
#
loop_
_entity.id
_entity.type
_entity.pdbx_description
1 polymer ?
#
loop_
_entity_poly.entity_id
_entity_poly.type
_entity_poly.pdbx_seq_one_letter_code
_entity_poly.pdbx_strand_id
1 'polypeptide(L)'
;MYVRVQLDETAICNCMFITNPSSTYDDIFGVQWILFGVVEENCREFFMEIVFNRQSATIEDVFRRRLHPGTICITDDYPSAVKNFGIIHEVVNQAGGYTN
;
A
#
# COMPACT_ATOMS: atom_id res chain seq x y z
N MET A 1 8.42 -20.66 6.54
CA MET A 1 7.25 -19.97 7.10
C MET A 1 7.09 -18.69 6.28
N TYR A 2 5.95 -18.48 5.65
CA TYR A 2 5.72 -17.29 4.82
C TYR A 2 5.28 -16.15 5.73
N VAL A 3 5.84 -14.97 5.57
CA VAL A 3 5.39 -13.77 6.30
C VAL A 3 4.24 -13.14 5.51
N ARG A 4 3.14 -12.85 6.19
CA ARG A 4 1.94 -12.20 5.61
C ARG A 4 1.93 -10.74 6.00
N VAL A 5 1.83 -9.85 5.02
CA VAL A 5 1.85 -8.40 5.21
C VAL A 5 0.64 -7.78 4.55
N GLN A 6 -0.19 -7.09 5.35
CA GLN A 6 -1.25 -6.22 4.85
C GLN A 6 -0.63 -4.90 4.44
N LEU A 7 -0.94 -4.43 3.23
CA LEU A 7 -0.44 -3.17 2.70
C LEU A 7 -1.62 -2.29 2.29
N ASP A 8 -1.50 -1.01 2.60
CA ASP A 8 -2.51 0.00 2.27
C ASP A 8 -1.82 1.36 2.10
N GLU A 9 -2.48 2.27 1.41
CA GLU A 9 -1.98 3.62 1.19
C GLU A 9 -3.01 4.70 1.47
N THR A 10 -2.51 5.87 1.86
CA THR A 10 -3.36 7.03 2.10
C THR A 10 -2.70 8.31 1.64
N ALA A 11 -3.52 9.26 1.20
CA ALA A 11 -3.08 10.58 0.81
C ALA A 11 -3.09 11.53 2.01
N ILE A 12 -1.99 12.25 2.21
CA ILE A 12 -1.91 13.44 3.04
C ILE A 12 -1.92 14.65 2.12
N CYS A 13 -2.87 15.55 2.33
CA CYS A 13 -2.95 16.79 1.58
C CYS A 13 -2.59 17.98 2.49
N ASN A 14 -1.44 18.59 2.21
CA ASN A 14 -1.03 19.80 2.89
C ASN A 14 -1.82 20.99 2.32
N CYS A 15 -2.39 21.81 3.21
CA CYS A 15 -3.16 23.00 2.87
C CYS A 15 -4.47 22.76 2.10
N MET A 16 -4.98 21.52 2.07
CA MET A 16 -6.25 21.19 1.43
C MET A 16 -7.05 20.18 2.26
N PHE A 17 -8.38 20.29 2.22
CA PHE A 17 -9.27 19.26 2.73
C PHE A 17 -9.66 18.33 1.59
N ILE A 18 -9.47 17.03 1.80
CA ILE A 18 -9.93 15.98 0.89
C ILE A 18 -11.06 15.21 1.54
N THR A 19 -12.07 14.88 0.75
CA THR A 19 -13.23 14.08 1.18
C THR A 19 -13.06 12.60 0.89
N ASN A 20 -12.15 12.24 -0.03
CA ASN A 20 -11.84 10.87 -0.39
C ASN A 20 -10.33 10.71 -0.70
N PRO A 21 -9.51 10.35 0.30
CA PRO A 21 -8.06 10.20 0.15
C PRO A 21 -7.65 9.21 -0.95
N SER A 22 -8.28 8.05 -1.02
CA SER A 22 -7.91 6.95 -1.92
C SER A 22 -8.17 7.25 -3.41
N SER A 23 -9.09 8.18 -3.70
CA SER A 23 -9.38 8.65 -5.07
C SER A 23 -8.62 9.92 -5.46
N THR A 24 -7.67 10.37 -4.64
CA THR A 24 -6.83 11.54 -4.94
C THR A 24 -5.88 11.20 -6.10
N TYR A 25 -5.65 12.17 -7.01
CA TYR A 25 -4.66 12.02 -8.09
C TYR A 25 -3.24 12.21 -7.57
N ASP A 26 -2.30 11.49 -8.17
CA ASP A 26 -0.88 11.49 -7.76
C ASP A 26 -0.17 12.83 -8.01
N ASP A 27 -0.65 13.63 -8.96
CA ASP A 27 0.02 14.84 -9.48
C ASP A 27 -0.51 16.16 -8.88
N ILE A 28 -1.41 16.08 -7.90
CA ILE A 28 -1.96 17.28 -7.27
C ILE A 28 -0.89 17.92 -6.37
N PHE A 29 -0.71 19.23 -6.53
CA PHE A 29 0.18 20.02 -5.68
C PHE A 29 -0.21 19.93 -4.20
N GLY A 30 0.76 19.65 -3.33
CA GLY A 30 0.55 19.55 -1.89
C GLY A 30 0.05 18.18 -1.41
N VAL A 31 -0.16 17.22 -2.33
CA VAL A 31 -0.46 15.82 -1.98
C VAL A 31 0.83 15.05 -1.77
N GLN A 32 0.85 14.26 -0.71
CA GLN A 32 1.87 13.27 -0.39
C GLN A 32 1.18 11.95 -0.13
N TRP A 33 1.80 10.85 -0.51
CA TRP A 33 1.26 9.53 -0.25
C TRP A 33 2.03 8.87 0.88
N ILE A 34 1.34 8.11 1.70
CA ILE A 34 1.94 7.20 2.66
C ILE A 34 1.58 5.79 2.24
N LEU A 35 2.58 4.95 2.06
CA LEU A 35 2.43 3.51 1.98
C LEU A 35 2.71 2.91 3.36
N PHE A 36 1.80 2.06 3.82
CA PHE A 36 1.87 1.41 5.11
C PHE A 36 1.84 -0.11 4.94
N GLY A 37 2.54 -0.81 5.83
CA GLY A 37 2.52 -2.27 5.87
C GLY A 37 2.57 -2.83 7.28
N VAL A 38 1.76 -3.84 7.56
CA VAL A 38 1.68 -4.53 8.86
C VAL A 38 1.81 -6.02 8.69
N VAL A 39 2.66 -6.64 9.51
CA VAL A 39 2.74 -8.10 9.61
C VAL A 39 1.51 -8.63 10.35
N GLU A 40 0.68 -9.42 9.66
CA GLU A 40 -0.62 -9.90 10.14
C GLU A 40 -0.52 -10.74 11.42
N GLU A 41 0.54 -11.53 11.59
CA GLU A 41 0.68 -12.47 12.70
C GLU A 41 1.00 -11.81 14.05
N ASN A 42 1.70 -10.66 14.04
CA ASN A 42 2.22 -10.02 15.25
C ASN A 42 1.68 -8.60 15.45
N CYS A 43 1.25 -7.90 14.40
CA CYS A 43 0.76 -6.51 14.39
C CYS A 43 1.70 -5.45 15.00
N ARG A 44 2.83 -5.85 15.60
CA ARG A 44 3.87 -4.98 16.19
C ARG A 44 4.94 -4.60 15.18
N GLU A 45 5.10 -5.42 14.15
CA GLU A 45 6.02 -5.17 13.05
C GLU A 45 5.25 -4.48 11.93
N PHE A 46 5.55 -3.20 11.73
CA PHE A 46 4.96 -2.39 10.69
C PHE A 46 5.99 -1.42 10.12
N PHE A 47 5.72 -0.91 8.92
CA PHE A 47 6.45 0.20 8.34
C PHE A 47 5.49 1.23 7.76
N MET A 48 5.97 2.46 7.71
CA MET A 48 5.27 3.59 7.10
C MET A 48 6.30 4.37 6.29
N GLU A 49 6.03 4.58 5.00
CA GLU A 49 6.89 5.34 4.11
C GLU A 49 6.12 6.40 3.35
N ILE A 50 6.66 7.62 3.33
CA ILE A 50 6.17 8.65 2.43
C ILE A 50 6.67 8.34 1.03
N VAL A 51 5.75 8.21 0.09
CA VAL A 51 6.03 7.99 -1.34
C VAL A 51 5.52 9.17 -2.15
N PHE A 52 6.21 9.47 -3.24
CA PHE A 52 5.86 10.62 -4.09
C PHE A 52 4.57 10.38 -4.87
N ASN A 53 4.27 9.14 -5.23
CA ASN A 53 3.07 8.74 -5.97
C ASN A 53 2.77 7.24 -5.73
N ARG A 54 1.62 6.76 -6.22
CA ARG A 54 1.22 5.35 -6.16
C ARG A 54 1.61 4.56 -7.41
N GLN A 55 2.54 5.08 -8.20
CA GLN A 55 3.00 4.36 -9.39
C GLN A 55 3.71 3.08 -8.98
N SER A 56 3.53 2.03 -9.78
CA SER A 56 4.03 0.70 -9.43
C SER A 56 5.54 0.65 -9.25
N ALA A 57 6.30 1.46 -9.98
CA ALA A 57 7.75 1.55 -9.81
C ALA A 57 8.15 2.09 -8.42
N THR A 58 7.44 3.11 -7.92
CA THR A 58 7.66 3.68 -6.59
C THR A 58 7.34 2.68 -5.50
N ILE A 59 6.21 1.98 -5.63
CA ILE A 59 5.77 0.96 -4.68
C ILE A 59 6.71 -0.25 -4.70
N GLU A 60 7.14 -0.69 -5.88
CA GLU A 60 8.10 -1.78 -6.04
C GLU A 60 9.44 -1.47 -5.36
N ASP A 61 9.90 -0.20 -5.41
CA ASP A 61 11.08 0.23 -4.67
C ASP A 61 10.89 0.12 -3.15
N VAL A 62 9.72 0.51 -2.62
CA VAL A 62 9.43 0.30 -1.19
C VAL A 62 9.42 -1.18 -0.85
N PHE A 63 8.82 -2.03 -1.68
CA PHE A 63 8.79 -3.47 -1.46
C PHE A 63 10.20 -4.06 -1.45
N ARG A 64 11.09 -3.64 -2.36
CA ARG A 64 12.51 -4.04 -2.37
C ARG A 64 13.24 -3.70 -1.08
N ARG A 65 12.92 -2.55 -0.48
CA ARG A 65 13.58 -2.05 0.73
C ARG A 65 13.00 -2.64 2.02
N ARG A 66 11.73 -3.02 2.02
CA ARG A 66 10.98 -3.40 3.24
C ARG A 66 10.56 -4.85 3.32
N LEU A 67 10.42 -5.53 2.18
CA LEU A 67 9.89 -6.89 2.10
C LEU A 67 10.97 -7.86 1.63
N HIS A 68 10.86 -9.10 2.10
CA HIS A 68 11.72 -10.18 1.63
C HIS A 68 11.05 -10.90 0.45
N PRO A 69 11.81 -11.41 -0.53
CA PRO A 69 11.27 -12.29 -1.55
C PRO A 69 10.52 -13.47 -0.92
N GLY A 70 9.31 -13.75 -1.42
CA GLY A 70 8.44 -14.79 -0.86
C GLY A 70 7.49 -14.34 0.25
N THR A 71 7.47 -13.05 0.63
CA THR A 71 6.39 -12.48 1.44
C THR A 71 5.04 -12.61 0.70
N ILE A 72 3.97 -12.90 1.45
CA ILE A 72 2.58 -12.83 0.95
C ILE A 72 2.07 -11.43 1.23
N CYS A 73 1.71 -10.69 0.18
CA CYS A 73 1.15 -9.36 0.30
C CYS A 73 -0.36 -9.40 0.14
N ILE A 74 -1.04 -8.76 1.07
CA ILE A 74 -2.50 -8.68 1.14
C ILE A 74 -2.87 -7.23 0.85
N THR A 75 -3.48 -6.96 -0.30
CA THR A 75 -3.84 -5.60 -0.75
C THR A 75 -5.20 -5.59 -1.44
N ASP A 76 -5.83 -4.42 -1.57
CA ASP A 76 -7.13 -4.29 -2.24
C ASP A 76 -7.01 -4.09 -3.77
N ASP A 77 -6.03 -3.33 -4.28
CA ASP A 77 -5.77 -3.23 -5.73
C ASP A 77 -4.36 -2.70 -6.14
N TYR A 78 -3.33 -3.58 -6.17
CA TYR A 78 -2.00 -3.28 -6.76
C TYR A 78 -1.51 -4.27 -7.83
N PRO A 79 -2.23 -4.49 -8.94
CA PRO A 79 -1.94 -5.58 -9.86
C PRO A 79 -0.57 -5.48 -10.54
N SER A 80 0.01 -4.30 -10.69
CA SER A 80 1.31 -4.11 -11.38
C SER A 80 2.53 -4.08 -10.47
N ALA A 81 2.45 -3.60 -9.23
CA ALA A 81 3.60 -3.57 -8.31
C ALA A 81 3.91 -4.98 -7.75
N VAL A 82 2.86 -5.75 -7.47
CA VAL A 82 3.00 -7.08 -6.86
C VAL A 82 3.52 -8.12 -7.87
N LYS A 83 3.15 -7.98 -9.15
CA LYS A 83 3.47 -8.95 -10.22
C LYS A 83 4.96 -8.99 -10.60
N ASN A 84 5.69 -7.89 -10.42
CA ASN A 84 7.10 -7.79 -10.81
C ASN A 84 8.07 -8.31 -9.74
N PHE A 85 7.66 -8.37 -8.47
CA PHE A 85 8.57 -8.63 -7.36
C PHE A 85 8.64 -10.10 -6.90
N GLY A 86 7.97 -11.02 -7.59
CA GLY A 86 7.89 -12.43 -7.17
C GLY A 86 7.16 -12.62 -5.83
N ILE A 87 6.28 -11.67 -5.48
CA ILE A 87 5.41 -11.71 -4.30
C ILE A 87 4.17 -12.54 -4.62
N ILE A 88 3.69 -13.29 -3.63
CA ILE A 88 2.38 -13.94 -3.70
C ILE A 88 1.32 -12.91 -3.32
N HIS A 89 0.45 -12.54 -4.27
CA HIS A 89 -0.62 -11.58 -4.05
C HIS A 89 -1.90 -12.27 -3.57
N GLU A 90 -2.42 -11.84 -2.42
CA GLU A 90 -3.79 -12.14 -2.01
C GLU A 90 -4.62 -10.85 -2.10
N VAL A 91 -5.63 -10.85 -2.97
CA VAL A 91 -6.56 -9.72 -3.12
C VAL A 91 -7.60 -9.80 -2.01
N VAL A 92 -7.74 -8.72 -1.23
CA VAL A 92 -8.86 -8.58 -0.30
C VAL A 92 -10.11 -8.27 -1.11
N ASN A 93 -10.99 -9.26 -1.27
CA ASN A 93 -12.21 -9.12 -2.02
C ASN A 93 -13.19 -8.20 -1.24
N GLN A 94 -13.37 -6.96 -1.69
CA GLN A 94 -14.24 -5.96 -1.05
C GLN A 94 -15.76 -6.25 -1.19
N ALA A 95 -16.18 -7.49 -1.47
CA ALA A 95 -17.58 -7.86 -1.69
C ALA A 95 -18.51 -7.57 -0.47
N GLY A 96 -17.95 -7.25 0.71
CA GLY A 96 -18.70 -6.84 1.88
C GLY A 96 -19.02 -5.34 1.97
N GLY A 97 -18.29 -4.47 1.25
CA GLY A 97 -18.38 -3.02 1.35
C GLY A 97 -18.03 -2.46 2.75
N TYR A 98 -17.54 -1.23 2.80
CA TYR A 98 -17.49 -0.47 4.06
C TYR A 98 -18.88 0.12 4.32
N THR A 99 -19.67 -0.48 5.22
CA THR A 99 -20.79 0.24 5.83
C THR A 99 -20.24 1.22 6.87
N ASN A 100 -20.41 2.51 6.59
CA ASN A 100 -20.19 3.62 7.53
C ASN A 100 -21.11 3.52 8.75
#